data_AF-A0A380JSY5-F1
#
_entry.id   AF-A0A380JSY5-F1
#
_cell.length_a   1.000
_cell.length_b   1.000
_cell.length_c   1.000
_cell.angle_alpha   90.00
_cell.angle_beta   90.00
_cell.angle_gamma   90.00
#
_symmetry.space_group_name_H-M   'P 1'
#
loop_
_entity.id
_entity.type
_entity.pdbx_description
1 polymer ?
#
loop_
_entity_poly.entity_id
_entity_poly.type
_entity_poly.pdbx_seq_one_letter_code
_entity_poly.pdbx_strand_id
1 'polypeptide(L)'
;MGVTYSAAESKALIQAMTNNIQIANEITDRLSSGCDHLIASLDSGELQGAAYTAGKGLFTAIIIPSIKKLQAAIDAIQVELTTYSKGRCSDFQIRNPGS
;
A
#
# COMPACT_ATOMS: atom_id res chain seq x y z
N MET A 1 -28.62 23.33 7.36
CA MET A 1 -28.09 21.95 7.33
C MET A 1 -26.62 22.01 6.96
N GLY A 2 -25.74 22.29 7.93
CA GLY A 2 -24.31 22.03 7.75
C GLY A 2 -24.11 20.56 8.08
N VAL A 3 -23.71 19.76 7.10
CA VAL A 3 -23.38 18.35 7.33
C VAL A 3 -22.15 18.36 8.22
N THR A 4 -22.35 18.31 9.54
CA THR A 4 -21.28 18.05 10.49
C THR A 4 -20.85 16.62 10.22
N TYR A 5 -19.82 16.43 9.39
CA TYR A 5 -19.11 15.16 9.27
C TYR A 5 -18.88 14.65 10.70
N SER A 6 -19.64 13.64 11.12
CA SER A 6 -19.68 13.33 12.54
C SER A 6 -18.32 12.76 12.92
N ALA A 7 -17.84 13.04 14.13
CA ALA A 7 -16.57 12.48 14.56
C ALA A 7 -16.53 10.94 14.44
N ALA A 8 -17.70 10.29 14.50
CA ALA A 8 -17.88 8.86 14.29
C ALA A 8 -17.67 8.43 12.82
N GLU A 9 -18.16 9.18 11.84
CA GLU A 9 -17.96 8.86 10.41
C GLU A 9 -16.50 8.97 10.00
N SER A 10 -15.80 10.00 10.50
CA SER A 10 -14.35 10.13 10.29
C SER A 10 -13.56 9.01 10.96
N LYS A 11 -13.97 8.56 12.16
CA LYS A 11 -13.35 7.42 12.85
C LYS A 11 -13.55 6.12 12.07
N ALA A 12 -14.76 5.89 11.56
CA ALA A 12 -15.08 4.73 10.73
C ALA A 12 -14.26 4.72 9.43
N LEU A 13 -14.13 5.88 8.77
CA LEU A 13 -13.30 6.04 7.57
C LEU A 13 -11.82 5.74 7.87
N ILE A 14 -11.26 6.32 8.94
CA ILE A 14 -9.86 6.09 9.33
C ILE A 14 -9.61 4.61 9.59
N GLN A 15 -10.53 3.94 10.30
CA GLN A 15 -10.42 2.52 10.59
C GLN A 15 -10.50 1.67 9.32
N ALA A 16 -11.46 1.92 8.44
CA ALA A 16 -11.62 1.19 7.18
C ALA A 16 -10.39 1.37 6.27
N MET A 17 -9.90 2.59 6.14
CA MET A 17 -8.70 2.87 5.34
C MET A 17 -7.44 2.23 5.95
N THR A 18 -7.29 2.24 7.27
CA THR A 18 -6.17 1.56 7.95
C THR A 18 -6.19 0.06 7.66
N ASN A 19 -7.36 -0.58 7.74
CA ASN A 19 -7.51 -2.00 7.41
C ASN A 19 -7.19 -2.29 5.93
N ASN A 20 -7.71 -1.45 5.02
CA ASN A 20 -7.44 -1.60 3.58
C ASN A 20 -5.95 -1.45 3.26
N ILE A 21 -5.24 -0.53 3.92
CA ILE A 21 -3.79 -0.35 3.76
C ILE A 21 -3.04 -1.58 4.26
N GLN A 22 -3.43 -2.15 5.41
CA GLN A 22 -2.83 -3.39 5.91
C GLN A 22 -3.00 -4.53 4.90
N ILE A 23 -4.21 -4.73 4.38
CA ILE A 23 -4.48 -5.74 3.35
C ILE A 23 -3.66 -5.46 2.08
N ALA A 24 -3.55 -4.20 1.65
CA ALA A 24 -2.79 -3.82 0.47
C ALA A 24 -1.29 -4.10 0.63
N ASN A 25 -0.72 -3.86 1.82
CA ASN A 25 0.65 -4.23 2.16
C ASN A 25 0.84 -5.75 2.09
N GLU A 26 -0.05 -6.54 2.70
CA GLU A 26 0.02 -8.01 2.63
C GLU A 26 -0.04 -8.54 1.19
N ILE A 27 -0.92 -7.97 0.35
CA ILE A 27 -1.02 -8.33 -1.06
C ILE A 27 0.28 -7.99 -1.79
N THR A 28 0.85 -6.81 -1.54
CA THR A 28 2.08 -6.34 -2.20
C THR A 28 3.28 -7.20 -1.79
N ASP A 29 3.40 -7.58 -0.53
CA ASP A 29 4.43 -8.49 -0.02
C ASP A 29 4.30 -9.89 -0.64
N ARG A 30 3.07 -10.41 -0.74
CA ARG A 30 2.78 -11.70 -1.39
C ARG A 30 3.08 -11.67 -2.89
N LEU A 31 2.81 -10.55 -3.57
CA LEU A 31 3.17 -10.37 -4.97
C LEU A 31 4.69 -10.31 -5.15
N SER A 32 5.40 -9.60 -4.27
CA SER A 32 6.86 -9.52 -4.32
C SER A 32 7.49 -10.90 -4.12
N SER A 33 7.11 -11.60 -3.04
CA SER A 33 7.62 -12.96 -2.75
C SER A 33 7.24 -13.96 -3.85
N GLY A 34 6.04 -13.87 -4.40
CA GLY A 34 5.62 -14.69 -5.54
C GLY A 34 6.48 -14.43 -6.80
N CYS A 35 6.82 -13.16 -7.08
CA CYS A 35 7.71 -12.82 -8.18
C CYS A 35 9.13 -13.34 -7.95
N ASP A 36 9.66 -13.23 -6.73
CA ASP A 36 10.99 -13.76 -6.39
C ASP A 36 11.02 -15.28 -6.56
N HIS A 37 9.97 -15.98 -6.13
CA HIS A 37 9.83 -17.42 -6.33
C HIS A 37 9.78 -17.80 -7.81
N LEU A 38 9.04 -17.05 -8.63
CA LEU A 38 8.97 -17.28 -10.09
C LEU A 38 10.33 -17.05 -10.75
N ILE A 39 11.09 -16.02 -10.36
CA ILE A 39 12.44 -15.79 -10.86
C ILE A 39 13.38 -16.93 -10.43
N ALA A 40 13.32 -17.36 -9.17
CA ALA A 40 14.13 -18.48 -8.68
C ALA A 40 13.81 -19.78 -9.42
N SER A 41 12.53 -20.02 -9.72
CA SER A 41 12.10 -21.17 -10.53
C SER A 41 12.60 -21.07 -11.97
N LEU A 42 12.63 -19.88 -12.58
CA LEU A 42 13.24 -19.67 -13.90
C LEU A 42 14.76 -19.92 -13.87
N ASP A 43 15.44 -19.54 -12.79
CA ASP A 43 16.89 -19.73 -12.61
C ASP A 43 17.27 -21.19 -12.28
N SER A 44 16.31 -22.11 -12.11
CA SER A 44 16.55 -23.55 -11.90
C SER A 44 17.14 -24.27 -13.12
N GLY A 45 17.16 -23.63 -14.31
CA GLY A 45 17.81 -24.14 -15.51
C GLY A 45 16.91 -24.96 -16.45
N GLU A 46 15.64 -25.16 -16.10
CA GLU A 46 14.66 -25.86 -16.94
C GLU A 46 14.24 -25.04 -18.18
N LEU A 47 14.20 -23.71 -18.07
CA LEU A 47 13.91 -22.80 -19.17
C LEU A 47 15.21 -22.18 -19.69
N GLN A 48 15.50 -22.35 -20.98
CA GLN A 48 16.68 -21.78 -21.63
C GLN A 48 16.30 -20.98 -22.89
N GLY A 49 17.18 -20.09 -23.32
CA GLY A 49 17.03 -19.31 -24.55
C GLY A 49 16.18 -18.04 -24.42
N ALA A 50 15.55 -17.62 -25.52
CA ALA A 50 14.85 -16.34 -25.62
C ALA A 50 13.67 -16.23 -24.64
N ALA A 51 12.94 -17.32 -24.39
CA ALA A 51 11.81 -17.33 -23.45
C ALA A 51 12.25 -17.11 -22.00
N TYR A 52 13.37 -17.72 -21.57
CA TYR A 52 13.96 -17.46 -20.25
C TYR A 52 14.37 -16.00 -20.09
N THR A 53 15.10 -15.47 -21.08
CA THR A 53 15.59 -14.08 -21.06
C THR A 53 14.43 -13.09 -21.06
N ALA A 54 13.39 -13.35 -21.86
CA ALA A 54 12.18 -12.52 -21.90
C ALA A 54 11.39 -12.60 -20.59
N GLY A 55 11.21 -13.80 -20.02
CA GLY A 55 10.53 -13.99 -18.75
C GLY A 55 11.24 -13.29 -17.60
N LYS A 56 12.54 -13.52 -17.45
CA LYS A 56 13.38 -12.84 -16.44
C LYS A 56 13.37 -11.33 -16.64
N GLY A 57 13.47 -10.85 -17.89
CA GLY A 57 13.36 -9.43 -18.22
C GLY A 57 12.01 -8.83 -17.84
N LEU A 58 10.90 -9.49 -18.13
CA LEU A 58 9.56 -9.06 -17.74
C LEU A 58 9.45 -8.89 -16.21
N PHE A 59 9.88 -9.89 -15.43
CA PHE A 59 9.77 -9.82 -13.98
C PHE A 59 10.69 -8.76 -13.38
N THR A 60 11.96 -8.74 -13.78
CA THR A 60 12.97 -7.84 -13.20
C THR A 60 12.82 -6.39 -13.64
N ALA A 61 12.45 -6.15 -14.90
CA ALA A 61 12.41 -4.80 -15.46
C ALA A 61 11.01 -4.16 -15.42
N ILE A 62 9.94 -4.94 -15.32
CA ILE A 62 8.57 -4.43 -15.42
C ILE A 62 7.76 -4.75 -14.16
N ILE A 63 7.60 -6.05 -13.83
CA ILE A 63 6.68 -6.47 -12.77
C ILE A 63 7.18 -6.04 -11.38
N ILE A 64 8.41 -6.37 -11.00
CA ILE A 64 8.97 -5.99 -9.68
C ILE A 64 8.98 -4.46 -9.50
N PRO A 65 9.45 -3.65 -10.49
CA PRO A 65 9.36 -2.20 -10.38
C PRO A 65 7.92 -1.67 -10.25
N SER A 66 6.95 -2.32 -10.89
CA SER A 66 5.53 -1.94 -10.76
C SER A 66 4.98 -2.25 -9.37
N ILE A 67 5.33 -3.39 -8.78
CA ILE A 67 5.00 -3.74 -7.39
C ILE A 67 5.61 -2.72 -6.42
N LYS A 68 6.87 -2.30 -6.63
CA LYS A 68 7.50 -1.24 -5.81
C LYS A 68 6.78 0.10 -5.92
N LYS A 69 6.29 0.46 -7.11
CA LYS A 69 5.47 1.68 -7.29
C LYS A 69 4.14 1.57 -6.55
N LEU A 70 3.51 0.39 -6.54
CA LEU A 70 2.31 0.15 -5.75
C LEU A 70 2.59 0.30 -4.25
N GLN A 71 3.69 -0.27 -3.76
CA GLN A 71 4.10 -0.09 -2.36
C GLN A 71 4.26 1.39 -1.99
N ALA A 72 4.98 2.15 -2.81
CA ALA A 72 5.17 3.57 -2.58
C ALA A 72 3.85 4.37 -2.57
N ALA A 73 2.88 3.98 -3.41
CA ALA A 73 1.56 4.60 -3.42
C ALA A 73 0.76 4.25 -2.14
N ILE A 74 0.86 3.00 -1.65
CA ILE A 74 0.23 2.58 -0.39
C ILE A 74 0.85 3.36 0.78
N ASP A 75 2.18 3.50 0.81
CA ASP A 75 2.89 4.27 1.83
C ASP A 75 2.46 5.74 1.83
N ALA A 76 2.29 6.34 0.66
CA ALA A 76 1.79 7.72 0.53
C ALA A 76 0.37 7.86 1.12
N ILE A 77 -0.54 6.93 0.81
CA ILE A 77 -1.90 6.93 1.38
C ILE A 77 -1.86 6.78 2.91
N GLN A 78 -0.97 5.95 3.44
CA GLN A 78 -0.78 5.81 4.89
C GLN A 78 -0.31 7.11 5.55
N VAL A 79 0.62 7.83 4.92
CA VAL A 79 1.10 9.13 5.39
C VAL A 79 -0.03 10.17 5.34
N GLU A 80 -0.79 10.23 4.25
CA GLU A 80 -1.92 11.13 4.11
C GLU A 80 -3.00 10.84 5.15
N LEU A 81 -3.35 9.58 5.38
CA LEU A 81 -4.34 9.19 6.38
C LEU A 81 -3.88 9.53 7.81
N THR A 82 -2.59 9.33 8.10
CA THR A 82 -2.00 9.70 9.39
C THR A 82 -2.05 11.21 9.60
N THR A 83 -1.76 11.98 8.54
CA THR A 83 -1.81 13.45 8.57
C THR A 83 -3.24 13.95 8.75
N TYR A 84 -4.21 13.36 8.04
CA TYR A 84 -5.63 13.64 8.20
C TYR A 84 -6.12 13.38 9.64
N SER A 85 -5.72 12.24 10.23
CA SER A 85 -6.04 11.89 11.61
C SER A 85 -5.44 12.89 12.62
N LYS A 86 -4.17 13.28 12.42
CA LYS A 86 -3.49 14.28 13.27
C LYS A 86 -4.10 15.68 13.15
N GLY A 87 -4.40 16.13 11.93
CA GLY A 87 -5.05 17.42 11.68
C GLY A 87 -6.40 17.55 12.42
N ARG A 88 -7.15 16.46 12.49
CA ARG A 88 -8.38 16.37 13.29
C ARG A 88 -8.12 16.45 14.80
N CYS A 89 -7.02 15.88 15.30
CA CYS A 89 -6.65 15.96 16.71
C CYS A 89 -6.32 17.42 17.11
N SER A 90 -5.58 18.14 16.26
CA SER A 90 -5.31 19.56 16.46
C SER A 90 -6.59 20.40 16.41
N ASP A 91 -7.50 20.16 15.46
CA ASP A 91 -8.78 20.88 15.38
C ASP A 91 -9.68 20.61 16.58
N PHE A 92 -9.64 19.40 17.13
CA PHE A 92 -10.35 19.03 18.35
C PHE A 92 -9.78 19.73 19.59
N GLN A 93 -8.45 19.80 19.72
CA GLN A 93 -7.78 20.52 20.82
C GLN A 93 -8.03 22.04 20.78
N ILE A 94 -8.09 22.65 19.59
CA ILE A 94 -8.41 24.08 19.44
C ILE A 94 -9.87 24.36 19.83
N ARG A 95 -10.79 23.42 19.57
CA ARG A 95 -12.21 23.54 19.95
C ARG A 95 -12.50 23.17 21.41
N ASN A 96 -11.58 22.52 22.12
CA ASN A 96 -11.71 22.15 23.52
C ASN A 96 -10.38 22.35 24.28
N PRO A 97 -10.02 23.61 24.60
CA PRO A 97 -8.73 23.92 25.22
C PRO A 97 -8.63 23.61 26.73
N GLY A 98 -9.61 22.93 27.34
CA GLY A 98 -9.66 22.77 28.79
C GLY A 98 -10.54 21.61 29.30
N SER A 99 -10.37 20.41 28.76
CA SER A 99 -10.88 19.17 29.37
C SER A 99 -9.74 18.36 29.96
#